data_AF-A0A1H3NJI6-F1
#
_entry.id   AF-A0A1H3NJI6-F1
#
_cell.length_a   1.000
_cell.length_b   1.000
_cell.length_c   1.000
_cell.angle_alpha   90.00
_cell.angle_beta   90.00
_cell.angle_gamma   90.00
#
_symmetry.space_group_name_H-M   'P 1'
#
loop_
_entity.id
_entity.type
_entity.pdbx_description
1 polymer ?
#
loop_
_entity_poly.entity_id
_entity_poly.type
_entity_poly.pdbx_seq_one_letter_code
_entity_poly.pdbx_strand_id
1 'polypeptide(L)'
;MSHTCEDCGDTFETLTQLRLHDCSPSSTSASPTDDPVNSEQLDSLLADVENDDFDALHQAMATYETRQATAHEQDNTDQYQEVSRTYREPLVTALDDATRANGWEFLAEFIDAYHPTTAQDFPHVTTIIQNVTGRYLIRTRVSDAVEAIPVEALEYFEAILDDVEAEYGYIKEGLHPYGWGIGHPEHSVADRVHDHAAADIFVVNPMLEHAFYADQHTAMDLLEQILKDDAIQHTIRHPSGEITEVRHLLDAPAGAASDFWPTIPRYWEWHEELEYDFELADDVAQRIRALVREHGIDEDLPEDWEITDLTL
;
A
#
# COMPACT_ATOMS: atom_id res chain seq x y z
N MET A 1 -9.58 4.40 21.83
CA MET A 1 -10.31 3.58 22.83
C MET A 1 -9.41 3.45 24.06
N SER A 2 -9.80 2.74 25.13
CA SER A 2 -8.87 2.47 26.24
C SER A 2 -8.30 1.07 26.08
N HIS A 3 -6.98 0.91 26.13
CA HIS A 3 -6.30 -0.35 25.82
C HIS A 3 -5.63 -0.93 27.07
N THR A 4 -5.68 -2.25 27.28
CA THR A 4 -5.17 -2.88 28.52
C THR A 4 -3.97 -3.79 28.24
N CYS A 5 -2.84 -3.67 28.96
CA CYS A 5 -1.75 -4.69 28.91
C CYS A 5 -2.28 -5.96 29.57
N GLU A 6 -2.34 -7.09 28.85
CA GLU A 6 -2.79 -8.36 29.42
C GLU A 6 -1.87 -8.88 30.53
N ASP A 7 -0.58 -8.53 30.49
CA ASP A 7 0.39 -9.00 31.47
C ASP A 7 0.25 -8.32 32.84
N CYS A 8 -0.02 -7.01 32.87
CA CYS A 8 -0.06 -6.22 34.11
C CYS A 8 -1.44 -5.63 34.46
N GLY A 9 -2.37 -5.57 33.49
CA GLY A 9 -3.70 -4.99 33.65
C GLY A 9 -3.75 -3.46 33.60
N ASP A 10 -2.65 -2.78 33.29
CA ASP A 10 -2.63 -1.31 33.15
C ASP A 10 -3.38 -0.88 31.89
N THR A 11 -4.09 0.25 31.99
CA THR A 11 -4.89 0.82 30.91
C THR A 11 -4.25 2.09 30.34
N PHE A 12 -4.23 2.20 29.01
CA PHE A 12 -3.62 3.29 28.24
C PHE A 12 -4.66 3.99 27.35
N GLU A 13 -4.41 5.27 27.04
CA GLU A 13 -5.30 6.07 26.19
C GLU A 13 -5.02 5.90 24.69
N THR A 14 -3.82 5.42 24.31
CA THR A 14 -3.44 5.19 22.91
C THR A 14 -2.66 3.89 22.74
N LEU A 15 -2.70 3.32 21.54
CA LEU A 15 -1.87 2.16 21.18
C LEU A 15 -0.38 2.45 21.24
N THR A 16 0.03 3.66 20.90
CA THR A 16 1.43 4.10 21.05
C THR A 16 1.90 3.98 22.50
N GLN A 17 1.08 4.37 23.47
CA GLN A 17 1.41 4.23 24.89
C GLN A 17 1.49 2.76 25.31
N LEU A 18 0.55 1.92 24.87
CA LEU A 18 0.57 0.49 25.15
C LEU A 18 1.81 -0.19 24.52
N ARG A 19 2.14 0.12 23.26
CA ARG A 19 3.30 -0.44 22.54
C ARG A 19 4.62 -0.12 23.23
N LEU A 20 4.77 1.09 23.74
CA LEU A 20 5.99 1.55 24.41
C LEU A 20 6.04 1.16 25.90
N HIS A 21 5.02 0.49 26.41
CA HIS A 21 4.96 0.10 27.81
C HIS A 21 5.83 -1.13 28.08
N ASP A 22 6.86 -0.96 28.90
CA ASP A 22 7.68 -2.05 29.41
C ASP A 22 6.97 -2.72 30.60
N CYS A 23 6.17 -3.75 30.30
CA CYS A 23 5.51 -4.62 31.29
C CYS A 23 6.64 -5.38 32.04
N SER A 24 7.16 -4.84 33.16
CA SER A 24 8.26 -5.45 33.94
C SER A 24 7.93 -6.89 34.32
N PRO A 25 8.65 -7.90 33.81
CA PRO A 25 8.30 -9.28 34.07
C PRO A 25 8.65 -9.63 35.51
N SER A 26 7.76 -10.35 36.18
CA SER A 26 8.17 -11.23 37.26
C SER A 26 9.02 -12.34 36.63
N SER A 27 10.32 -12.08 36.47
CA SER A 27 11.43 -12.97 36.13
C SER A 27 11.04 -14.32 35.50
N THR A 28 10.94 -14.39 34.17
CA THR A 28 11.21 -15.65 33.46
C THR A 28 12.12 -15.37 32.27
N SER A 29 13.41 -15.68 32.45
CA SER A 29 14.39 -15.65 31.37
C SER A 29 14.12 -16.78 30.39
N ALA A 30 13.72 -16.46 29.15
CA ALA A 30 13.73 -17.38 28.04
C ALA A 30 14.84 -16.97 27.06
N SER A 31 15.71 -17.93 26.73
CA SER A 31 16.77 -17.77 25.73
C SER A 31 16.19 -17.78 24.31
N PRO A 32 16.83 -17.13 23.33
CA PRO A 32 16.36 -17.11 21.95
C PRO A 32 16.78 -18.42 21.25
N THR A 33 15.85 -19.34 21.13
CA THR A 33 15.96 -20.50 20.23
C THR A 33 14.56 -20.76 19.66
N ASP A 34 14.46 -20.98 18.35
CA ASP A 34 13.26 -21.40 17.60
C ASP A 34 12.16 -22.01 18.49
N ASP A 35 11.16 -21.20 18.87
CA ASP A 35 10.17 -21.61 19.86
C ASP A 35 8.80 -21.86 19.19
N PRO A 36 8.36 -23.13 19.04
CA PRO A 36 7.01 -23.46 18.56
C PRO A 36 5.89 -22.90 19.47
N VAL A 37 6.23 -22.50 20.69
CA VAL A 37 5.36 -21.80 21.65
C VAL A 37 4.92 -20.43 21.12
N ASN A 38 5.73 -19.80 20.27
CA ASN A 38 5.42 -18.48 19.73
C ASN A 38 4.40 -18.61 18.57
N SER A 39 4.56 -19.50 17.58
CA SER A 39 3.55 -19.68 16.51
C SER A 39 2.14 -19.93 17.08
N GLU A 40 2.04 -20.77 18.12
CA GLU A 40 0.79 -21.02 18.86
C GLU A 40 0.17 -19.74 19.47
N GLN A 41 0.99 -18.77 19.87
CA GLN A 41 0.50 -17.50 20.41
C GLN A 41 -0.17 -16.62 19.34
N LEU A 42 0.41 -16.49 18.14
CA LEU A 42 -0.24 -15.71 17.07
C LEU A 42 -1.51 -16.42 16.58
N ASP A 43 -1.47 -17.76 16.49
CA ASP A 43 -2.63 -18.56 16.13
C ASP A 43 -3.77 -18.38 17.15
N SER A 44 -3.45 -18.38 18.46
CA SER A 44 -4.43 -18.14 19.53
C SER A 44 -5.00 -16.74 19.47
N LEU A 45 -4.15 -15.71 19.34
CA LEU A 45 -4.60 -14.33 19.28
C LEU A 45 -5.51 -14.09 18.06
N LEU A 46 -5.17 -14.65 16.90
CA LEU A 46 -6.04 -14.58 15.72
C LEU A 46 -7.38 -15.28 15.95
N ALA A 47 -7.39 -16.43 16.62
CA ALA A 47 -8.63 -17.12 16.99
C ALA A 47 -9.48 -16.30 17.98
N ASP A 48 -8.86 -15.52 18.86
CA ASP A 48 -9.57 -14.62 19.78
C ASP A 48 -10.14 -13.39 19.04
N VAL A 49 -9.43 -12.85 18.05
CA VAL A 49 -9.93 -11.78 17.17
C VAL A 49 -11.17 -12.22 16.38
N GLU A 50 -11.22 -13.47 15.93
CA GLU A 50 -12.42 -14.05 15.28
C GLU A 50 -13.66 -14.05 16.21
N ASN A 51 -13.47 -13.90 17.53
CA ASN A 51 -14.55 -13.77 18.51
C ASN A 51 -14.85 -12.30 18.89
N ASP A 52 -14.52 -11.35 18.02
CA ASP A 52 -14.69 -9.89 18.19
C ASP A 52 -13.86 -9.30 19.36
N ASP A 53 -12.76 -9.95 19.74
CA ASP A 53 -11.80 -9.39 20.71
C ASP A 53 -10.76 -8.51 20.00
N PHE A 54 -11.04 -7.21 19.94
CA PHE A 54 -10.14 -6.26 19.29
C PHE A 54 -8.86 -5.98 20.08
N ASP A 55 -8.83 -6.22 21.40
CA ASP A 55 -7.60 -6.10 22.19
C ASP A 55 -6.59 -7.20 21.79
N ALA A 56 -7.10 -8.39 21.42
CA ALA A 56 -6.28 -9.47 20.86
C ALA A 56 -5.63 -9.09 19.51
N LEU A 57 -6.27 -8.24 18.70
CA LEU A 57 -5.69 -7.78 17.43
C LEU A 57 -4.49 -6.87 17.65
N HIS A 58 -4.57 -5.97 18.62
CA HIS A 58 -3.43 -5.12 18.99
C HIS A 58 -2.22 -5.96 19.42
N GLN A 59 -2.46 -6.99 20.24
CA GLN A 59 -1.41 -7.92 20.67
C GLN A 59 -0.89 -8.79 19.53
N ALA A 60 -1.75 -9.23 18.61
CA ALA A 60 -1.33 -9.98 17.44
C ALA A 60 -0.38 -9.15 16.57
N MET A 61 -0.72 -7.87 16.32
CA MET A 61 0.12 -6.95 15.56
C MET A 61 1.45 -6.67 16.27
N ALA A 62 1.45 -6.45 17.59
CA ALA A 62 2.68 -6.23 18.36
C ALA A 62 3.58 -7.48 18.40
N THR A 63 2.97 -8.67 18.51
CA THR A 63 3.68 -9.96 18.48
C THR A 63 4.30 -10.22 17.12
N TYR A 64 3.56 -9.94 16.03
CA TYR A 64 4.09 -10.03 14.68
C TYR A 64 5.27 -9.08 14.46
N GLU A 65 5.13 -7.80 14.87
CA GLU A 65 6.20 -6.80 14.78
C GLU A 65 7.47 -7.28 15.47
N THR A 66 7.34 -7.70 16.73
CA THR A 66 8.47 -8.14 17.55
C THR A 66 9.20 -9.33 16.93
N ARG A 67 8.46 -10.29 16.34
CA ARG A 67 9.07 -11.44 15.66
C ARG A 67 9.81 -11.05 14.41
N GLN A 68 9.23 -10.17 13.60
CA GLN A 68 9.88 -9.71 12.38
C GLN A 68 11.13 -8.90 12.68
N ALA A 69 11.06 -8.00 13.67
CA ALA A 69 12.22 -7.26 14.16
C ALA A 69 13.31 -8.21 14.67
N THR A 70 12.95 -9.20 15.50
CA THR A 70 13.91 -10.19 16.03
C THR A 70 14.56 -11.01 14.91
N ALA A 71 13.77 -11.49 13.93
CA ALA A 71 14.29 -12.24 12.80
C ALA A 71 15.20 -11.38 11.92
N HIS A 72 14.86 -10.11 11.72
CA HIS A 72 15.67 -9.15 10.98
C HIS A 72 17.01 -8.87 11.69
N GLU A 73 16.98 -8.58 13.00
CA GLU A 73 18.18 -8.35 13.82
C GLU A 73 19.13 -9.55 13.85
N GLN A 74 18.60 -10.76 13.67
CA GLN A 74 19.35 -12.01 13.65
C GLN A 74 19.81 -12.42 12.24
N ASP A 75 19.54 -11.60 11.22
CA ASP A 75 19.74 -11.94 9.80
C ASP A 75 19.06 -13.27 9.39
N ASN A 76 17.97 -13.64 10.06
CA ASN A 76 17.25 -14.89 9.85
C ASN A 76 16.15 -14.73 8.79
N THR A 77 16.58 -14.61 7.53
CA THR A 77 15.68 -14.41 6.38
C THR A 77 14.64 -15.51 6.22
N ASP A 78 14.96 -16.76 6.54
CA ASP A 78 14.02 -17.89 6.42
C ASP A 78 12.86 -17.72 7.40
N GLN A 79 13.16 -17.41 8.67
CA GLN A 79 12.15 -17.14 9.69
C GLN A 79 11.33 -15.90 9.36
N TYR A 80 11.97 -14.82 8.90
CA TYR A 80 11.28 -13.60 8.49
C TYR A 80 10.26 -13.87 7.38
N GLN A 81 10.66 -14.65 6.37
CA GLN A 81 9.78 -15.04 5.27
C GLN A 81 8.67 -16.00 5.72
N GLU A 82 8.95 -16.96 6.59
CA GLU A 82 7.97 -17.89 7.11
C GLU A 82 6.89 -17.16 7.92
N VAL A 83 7.28 -16.32 8.88
CA VAL A 83 6.35 -15.50 9.68
C VAL A 83 5.50 -14.62 8.76
N SER A 84 6.13 -13.96 7.79
CA SER A 84 5.40 -13.13 6.85
C SER A 84 4.41 -13.91 5.99
N ARG A 85 4.77 -15.08 5.47
CA ARG A 85 3.89 -15.88 4.60
C ARG A 85 2.71 -16.45 5.38
N THR A 86 2.94 -16.84 6.63
CA THR A 86 1.92 -17.46 7.48
C THR A 86 0.90 -16.45 7.97
N TYR A 87 1.33 -15.25 8.41
CA TYR A 87 0.48 -14.36 9.20
C TYR A 87 0.02 -13.09 8.50
N ARG A 88 0.62 -12.70 7.37
CA ARG A 88 0.28 -11.41 6.72
C ARG A 88 -1.17 -11.35 6.26
N GLU A 89 -1.63 -12.35 5.50
CA GLU A 89 -3.03 -12.37 5.01
C GLU A 89 -4.05 -12.45 6.16
N PRO A 90 -3.91 -13.35 7.16
CA PRO A 90 -4.80 -13.37 8.31
C PRO A 90 -4.86 -12.03 9.06
N LEU A 91 -3.72 -11.37 9.29
CA LEU A 91 -3.68 -10.08 9.98
C LEU A 91 -4.29 -8.95 9.14
N VAL A 92 -4.09 -8.96 7.82
CA VAL A 92 -4.76 -8.01 6.91
C VAL A 92 -6.27 -8.20 6.98
N THR A 93 -6.77 -9.43 6.89
CA THR A 93 -8.21 -9.71 6.98
C THR A 93 -8.79 -9.28 8.32
N ALA A 94 -8.15 -9.64 9.43
CA ALA A 94 -8.60 -9.29 10.76
C ALA A 94 -8.64 -7.76 10.98
N LEU A 95 -7.60 -7.04 10.56
CA LEU A 95 -7.55 -5.59 10.66
C LEU A 95 -8.55 -4.91 9.71
N ASP A 96 -8.76 -5.42 8.51
CA ASP A 96 -9.76 -4.91 7.57
C ASP A 96 -11.18 -5.09 8.11
N ASP A 97 -11.52 -6.27 8.62
CA ASP A 97 -12.84 -6.55 9.21
C ASP A 97 -13.11 -5.66 10.44
N ALA A 98 -12.12 -5.51 11.33
CA ALA A 98 -12.22 -4.63 12.48
C ALA A 98 -12.34 -3.16 12.08
N THR A 99 -11.62 -2.72 11.04
CA THR A 99 -11.72 -1.36 10.48
C THR A 99 -13.10 -1.12 9.86
N ARG A 100 -13.67 -2.11 9.16
CA ARG A 100 -15.04 -2.00 8.60
C ARG A 100 -16.10 -1.93 9.70
N ALA A 101 -15.89 -2.63 10.82
CA ALA A 101 -16.81 -2.62 11.95
C ALA A 101 -16.75 -1.32 12.77
N ASN A 102 -15.56 -0.74 12.94
CA ASN A 102 -15.32 0.38 13.86
C ASN A 102 -15.03 1.73 13.17
N GLY A 103 -14.77 1.73 11.87
CA GLY A 103 -14.49 2.92 11.07
C GLY A 103 -13.03 3.39 11.12
N TRP A 104 -12.76 4.54 10.49
CA TRP A 104 -11.42 5.12 10.32
C TRP A 104 -10.63 5.24 11.63
N GLU A 105 -11.26 5.76 12.68
CA GLU A 105 -10.58 6.03 13.96
C GLU A 105 -9.90 4.77 14.53
N PHE A 106 -10.45 3.59 14.25
CA PHE A 106 -9.83 2.32 14.65
C PHE A 106 -8.52 2.06 13.89
N LEU A 107 -8.51 2.22 12.56
CA LEU A 107 -7.30 2.06 11.74
C LEU A 107 -6.26 3.14 12.06
N ALA A 108 -6.70 4.38 12.32
CA ALA A 108 -5.85 5.50 12.66
C ALA A 108 -4.99 5.23 13.92
N GLU A 109 -5.52 4.50 14.90
CA GLU A 109 -4.74 4.10 16.10
C GLU A 109 -3.54 3.21 15.74
N PHE A 110 -3.67 2.31 14.76
CA PHE A 110 -2.55 1.48 14.30
C PHE A 110 -1.56 2.28 13.48
N ILE A 111 -2.04 3.19 12.63
CA ILE A 111 -1.18 4.10 11.87
C ILE A 111 -0.33 4.95 12.82
N ASP A 112 -0.92 5.56 13.86
CA ASP A 112 -0.18 6.34 14.86
C ASP A 112 0.87 5.49 15.59
N ALA A 113 0.49 4.28 16.02
CA ALA A 113 1.37 3.39 16.77
C ALA A 113 2.57 2.87 15.97
N TYR A 114 2.43 2.73 14.65
CA TYR A 114 3.44 2.16 13.76
C TYR A 114 3.75 3.10 12.58
N HIS A 115 3.75 4.41 12.82
CA HIS A 115 4.06 5.37 11.77
C HIS A 115 5.57 5.37 11.46
N PRO A 116 6.01 5.28 10.19
CA PRO A 116 7.43 5.22 9.84
C PRO A 116 8.26 6.38 10.37
N THR A 117 7.70 7.59 10.38
CA THR A 117 8.43 8.80 10.81
C THR A 117 8.52 8.99 12.33
N THR A 118 7.70 8.29 13.12
CA THR A 118 7.69 8.42 14.59
C THR A 118 8.27 7.18 15.28
N ALA A 119 8.31 6.05 14.59
CA ALA A 119 8.98 4.84 15.04
C ALA A 119 10.51 5.02 15.07
N GLN A 120 11.17 4.23 15.91
CA GLN A 120 12.63 4.24 16.01
C GLN A 120 13.28 3.61 14.76
N ASP A 121 12.66 2.54 14.25
CA ASP A 121 13.06 1.79 13.07
C ASP A 121 11.82 1.59 12.18
N PHE A 122 12.02 1.32 10.89
CA PHE A 122 10.92 1.12 9.94
C PHE A 122 10.03 -0.06 10.38
N PRO A 123 8.73 0.16 10.68
CA PRO A 123 7.90 -0.89 11.27
C PRO A 123 7.69 -2.07 10.32
N HIS A 124 7.90 -3.29 10.79
CA HIS A 124 7.73 -4.51 9.99
C HIS A 124 6.26 -4.85 9.68
N VAL A 125 5.32 -4.37 10.51
CA VAL A 125 3.87 -4.43 10.28
C VAL A 125 3.38 -3.51 9.15
N THR A 126 4.24 -2.64 8.61
CA THR A 126 3.85 -1.63 7.59
C THR A 126 3.06 -2.25 6.44
N THR A 127 3.49 -3.42 5.92
CA THR A 127 2.79 -4.08 4.80
C THR A 127 1.36 -4.51 5.11
N ILE A 128 1.02 -4.73 6.38
CA ILE A 128 -0.34 -5.07 6.82
C ILE A 128 -1.18 -3.80 6.90
N ILE A 129 -0.69 -2.79 7.63
CA ILE A 129 -1.40 -1.52 7.82
C ILE A 129 -1.60 -0.82 6.47
N GLN A 130 -0.56 -0.74 5.64
CA GLN A 130 -0.62 -0.17 4.29
C GLN A 130 -1.64 -0.88 3.39
N ASN A 131 -1.76 -2.21 3.48
CA ASN A 131 -2.78 -2.93 2.71
C ASN A 131 -4.18 -2.47 3.13
N VAL A 132 -4.49 -2.51 4.44
CA VAL A 132 -5.80 -2.11 4.96
C VAL A 132 -6.10 -0.62 4.70
N THR A 133 -5.12 0.27 4.85
CA THR A 133 -5.26 1.67 4.47
C THR A 133 -5.55 1.81 2.97
N GLY A 134 -4.86 1.07 2.11
CA GLY A 134 -5.15 1.03 0.68
C GLY A 134 -6.58 0.56 0.38
N ARG A 135 -7.07 -0.46 1.08
CA ARG A 135 -8.48 -0.89 0.96
C ARG A 135 -9.44 0.23 1.39
N TYR A 136 -9.13 0.90 2.50
CA TYR A 136 -9.91 2.02 3.01
C TYR A 136 -9.99 3.18 1.99
N LEU A 137 -8.85 3.55 1.37
CA LEU A 137 -8.79 4.57 0.31
C LEU A 137 -9.73 4.23 -0.85
N ILE A 138 -9.62 3.01 -1.38
CA ILE A 138 -10.42 2.54 -2.52
C ILE A 138 -11.92 2.53 -2.16
N ARG A 139 -12.30 1.90 -1.05
CA ARG A 139 -13.71 1.83 -0.64
C ARG A 139 -14.32 3.21 -0.44
N THR A 140 -13.58 4.12 0.20
CA THR A 140 -14.02 5.50 0.43
C THR A 140 -14.16 6.27 -0.88
N ARG A 141 -13.18 6.15 -1.78
CA ARG A 141 -13.20 6.84 -3.08
C ARG A 141 -14.33 6.34 -3.99
N VAL A 142 -14.60 5.04 -3.99
CA VAL A 142 -15.67 4.43 -4.80
C VAL A 142 -17.05 4.74 -4.22
N SER A 143 -17.22 4.67 -2.89
CA SER A 143 -18.54 4.80 -2.25
C SER A 143 -18.96 6.25 -2.01
N ASP A 144 -17.99 7.14 -1.79
CA ASP A 144 -18.22 8.54 -1.44
C ASP A 144 -17.53 9.47 -2.46
N ALA A 145 -16.45 10.14 -2.05
CA ALA A 145 -15.70 11.09 -2.87
C ALA A 145 -14.26 11.18 -2.36
N VAL A 146 -13.39 11.88 -3.10
CA VAL A 146 -11.98 12.02 -2.69
C VAL A 146 -11.88 12.79 -1.38
N GLU A 147 -12.72 13.79 -1.16
CA GLU A 147 -12.73 14.63 0.04
C GLU A 147 -13.14 13.89 1.32
N ALA A 148 -13.68 12.67 1.19
CA ALA A 148 -14.01 11.82 2.33
C ALA A 148 -12.81 10.98 2.79
N ILE A 149 -11.74 10.91 2.00
CA ILE A 149 -10.51 10.24 2.37
C ILE A 149 -9.83 11.04 3.49
N PRO A 150 -9.51 10.42 4.64
CA PRO A 150 -8.74 11.06 5.70
C PRO A 150 -7.35 11.45 5.18
N VAL A 151 -6.95 12.71 5.44
CA VAL A 151 -5.64 13.22 5.02
C VAL A 151 -4.51 12.40 5.63
N GLU A 152 -4.69 11.95 6.88
CA GLU A 152 -3.73 11.14 7.61
C GLU A 152 -3.46 9.78 6.92
N ALA A 153 -4.43 9.26 6.16
CA ALA A 153 -4.20 8.07 5.33
C ALA A 153 -3.20 8.36 4.20
N LEU A 154 -3.34 9.52 3.55
CA LEU A 154 -2.47 9.94 2.46
C LEU A 154 -1.08 10.34 2.97
N GLU A 155 -1.01 10.99 4.13
CA GLU A 155 0.25 11.31 4.82
C GLU A 155 1.01 10.03 5.24
N TYR A 156 0.30 8.97 5.66
CA TYR A 156 0.92 7.68 5.94
C TYR A 156 1.57 7.05 4.70
N PHE A 157 0.89 7.10 3.54
CA PHE A 157 1.48 6.64 2.28
C PHE A 157 2.66 7.51 1.83
N GLU A 158 2.57 8.84 1.98
CA GLU A 158 3.68 9.76 1.71
C GLU A 158 4.91 9.42 2.57
N ALA A 159 4.70 9.20 3.87
CA ALA A 159 5.78 8.83 4.79
C ALA A 159 6.50 7.54 4.38
N ILE A 160 5.76 6.54 3.89
CA ILE A 160 6.36 5.31 3.35
C ILE A 160 7.10 5.60 2.05
N LEU A 161 6.52 6.40 1.15
CA LEU A 161 7.12 6.75 -0.14
C LEU A 161 8.47 7.49 0.02
N ASP A 162 8.58 8.36 1.02
CA ASP A 162 9.80 9.11 1.31
C ASP A 162 10.93 8.26 1.90
N ASP A 163 10.60 7.15 2.58
CA ASP A 163 11.54 6.31 3.33
C ASP A 163 11.81 4.94 2.69
N VAL A 164 11.03 4.54 1.68
CA VAL A 164 11.16 3.21 1.07
C VAL A 164 12.48 3.07 0.29
N GLU A 165 13.39 2.26 0.83
CA GLU A 165 14.60 1.87 0.13
C GLU A 165 14.31 0.89 -1.04
N ALA A 166 15.27 0.80 -1.98
CA ALA A 166 15.09 0.09 -3.24
C ALA A 166 14.76 -1.42 -3.11
N GLU A 167 15.09 -2.06 -1.99
CA GLU A 167 15.04 -3.52 -1.80
C GLU A 167 13.68 -4.05 -1.32
N TYR A 168 12.74 -3.19 -0.92
CA TYR A 168 11.47 -3.60 -0.32
C TYR A 168 10.31 -3.75 -1.32
N GLY A 169 10.38 -4.77 -2.18
CA GLY A 169 9.38 -5.01 -3.23
C GLY A 169 7.92 -5.00 -2.75
N TYR A 170 7.60 -5.67 -1.63
CA TYR A 170 6.23 -5.69 -1.09
C TYR A 170 5.74 -4.35 -0.52
N ILE A 171 6.64 -3.52 0.01
CA ILE A 171 6.28 -2.18 0.53
C ILE A 171 6.01 -1.24 -0.65
N LYS A 172 6.83 -1.34 -1.70
CA LYS A 172 6.62 -0.60 -2.96
C LYS A 172 5.30 -0.97 -3.62
N GLU A 173 4.99 -2.26 -3.73
CA GLU A 173 3.70 -2.74 -4.22
C GLU A 173 2.54 -2.18 -3.39
N GLY A 174 2.67 -2.18 -2.07
CA GLY A 174 1.65 -1.66 -1.18
C GLY A 174 1.37 -0.16 -1.37
N LEU A 175 2.23 0.59 -2.07
CA LEU A 175 2.03 2.02 -2.34
C LEU A 175 1.09 2.29 -3.52
N HIS A 176 0.80 1.31 -4.38
CA HIS A 176 -0.01 1.54 -5.58
C HIS A 176 -1.37 2.23 -5.28
N PRO A 177 -2.11 1.84 -4.22
CA PRO A 177 -3.38 2.47 -3.87
C PRO A 177 -3.29 3.97 -3.54
N TYR A 178 -2.10 4.54 -3.33
CA TYR A 178 -1.93 5.98 -3.11
C TYR A 178 -2.53 6.82 -4.24
N GLY A 179 -2.50 6.31 -5.48
CA GLY A 179 -3.14 6.94 -6.63
C GLY A 179 -4.64 7.19 -6.47
N TRP A 180 -5.34 6.45 -5.61
CA TRP A 180 -6.77 6.68 -5.34
C TRP A 180 -7.07 7.99 -4.62
N GLY A 181 -6.06 8.63 -4.02
CA GLY A 181 -6.17 9.96 -3.43
C GLY A 181 -5.97 11.11 -4.43
N ILE A 182 -5.78 10.83 -5.73
CA ILE A 182 -5.61 11.87 -6.75
C ILE A 182 -6.76 12.89 -6.71
N GLY A 183 -6.42 14.18 -6.72
CA GLY A 183 -7.39 15.28 -6.67
C GLY A 183 -7.87 15.67 -5.27
N HIS A 184 -7.30 15.10 -4.19
CA HIS A 184 -7.65 15.47 -2.82
C HIS A 184 -7.37 16.97 -2.54
N PRO A 185 -8.32 17.73 -1.97
CA PRO A 185 -8.19 19.20 -1.84
C PRO A 185 -7.16 19.63 -0.80
N GLU A 186 -6.88 18.78 0.19
CA GLU A 186 -5.96 19.08 1.29
C GLU A 186 -4.62 18.35 1.18
N HIS A 187 -4.45 17.46 0.18
CA HIS A 187 -3.24 16.66 0.00
C HIS A 187 -2.95 16.42 -1.49
N SER A 188 -1.84 16.96 -2.00
CA SER A 188 -1.56 16.86 -3.43
C SER A 188 -0.85 15.56 -3.79
N VAL A 189 -1.62 14.47 -3.98
CA VAL A 189 -1.08 13.18 -4.46
C VAL A 189 -0.36 13.36 -5.80
N ALA A 190 -0.90 14.19 -6.70
CA ALA A 190 -0.31 14.42 -8.01
C ALA A 190 1.11 15.00 -7.91
N ASP A 191 1.32 16.02 -7.08
CA ASP A 191 2.63 16.64 -6.89
C ASP A 191 3.61 15.64 -6.25
N ARG A 192 3.17 14.83 -5.27
CA ARG A 192 4.02 13.82 -4.63
C ARG A 192 4.45 12.71 -5.58
N VAL A 193 3.52 12.21 -6.41
CA VAL A 193 3.82 11.19 -7.42
C VAL A 193 4.76 11.77 -8.49
N HIS A 194 4.53 13.02 -8.91
CA HIS A 194 5.41 13.71 -9.85
C HIS A 194 6.84 13.88 -9.28
N ASP A 195 6.98 14.38 -8.05
CA ASP A 195 8.27 14.60 -7.42
C ASP A 195 9.08 13.29 -7.28
N HIS A 196 8.40 12.17 -7.07
CA HIS A 196 9.03 10.86 -6.96
C HIS A 196 9.38 10.21 -8.31
N ALA A 197 8.78 10.64 -9.41
CA ALA A 197 8.99 10.04 -10.73
C ALA A 197 10.43 10.16 -11.22
N ALA A 198 11.16 11.21 -10.84
CA ALA A 198 12.59 11.36 -11.11
C ALA A 198 13.47 10.38 -10.31
N ALA A 199 12.99 9.92 -9.16
CA ALA A 199 13.73 9.03 -8.27
C ALA A 199 13.48 7.55 -8.59
N ASP A 200 12.21 7.16 -8.74
CA ASP A 200 11.82 5.78 -9.05
C ASP A 200 10.53 5.73 -9.88
N ILE A 201 10.69 5.78 -11.20
CA ILE A 201 9.56 5.72 -12.14
C ILE A 201 8.78 4.40 -12.06
N PHE A 202 9.41 3.31 -11.59
CA PHE A 202 8.77 2.00 -11.50
C PHE A 202 7.75 1.91 -10.36
N VAL A 203 7.96 2.68 -9.30
CA VAL A 203 6.97 2.83 -8.21
C VAL A 203 5.82 3.74 -8.64
N VAL A 204 6.10 4.73 -9.50
CA VAL A 204 5.12 5.71 -9.97
C VAL A 204 4.12 5.12 -10.96
N ASN A 205 4.56 4.28 -11.90
CA ASN A 205 3.66 3.77 -12.95
C ASN A 205 2.42 3.03 -12.38
N PRO A 206 2.54 2.12 -11.40
CA PRO A 206 1.36 1.49 -10.79
C PRO A 206 0.50 2.45 -9.95
N MET A 207 1.08 3.47 -9.30
CA MET A 207 0.26 4.51 -8.65
C MET A 207 -0.55 5.30 -9.67
N LEU A 208 0.05 5.58 -10.84
CA LEU A 208 -0.63 6.26 -11.93
C LEU A 208 -1.76 5.39 -12.51
N GLU A 209 -1.55 4.09 -12.66
CA GLU A 209 -2.60 3.13 -13.05
C GLU A 209 -3.78 3.18 -12.06
N HIS A 210 -3.50 3.12 -10.76
CA HIS A 210 -4.52 3.28 -9.72
C HIS A 210 -5.22 4.66 -9.78
N ALA A 211 -4.49 5.72 -10.11
CA ALA A 211 -5.06 7.05 -10.30
C ALA A 211 -6.01 7.10 -11.53
N PHE A 212 -5.73 6.35 -12.60
CA PHE A 212 -6.65 6.25 -13.75
C PHE A 212 -8.00 5.67 -13.36
N TYR A 213 -8.02 4.61 -12.54
CA TYR A 213 -9.28 4.09 -11.97
C TYR A 213 -9.99 5.14 -11.10
N ALA A 214 -9.25 5.91 -10.29
CA ALA A 214 -9.86 6.87 -9.38
C ALA A 214 -10.38 8.16 -10.06
N ASP A 215 -9.66 8.68 -11.05
CA ASP A 215 -10.00 9.86 -11.86
C ASP A 215 -9.07 9.94 -13.09
N GLN A 216 -9.52 9.37 -14.21
CA GLN A 216 -8.76 9.33 -15.45
C GLN A 216 -8.40 10.71 -16.03
N HIS A 217 -9.15 11.78 -15.75
CA HIS A 217 -8.80 13.11 -16.28
C HIS A 217 -7.66 13.73 -15.48
N THR A 218 -7.74 13.66 -14.15
CA THR A 218 -6.69 14.16 -13.27
C THR A 218 -5.41 13.31 -13.41
N ALA A 219 -5.55 11.98 -13.55
CA ALA A 219 -4.42 11.09 -13.82
C ALA A 219 -3.77 11.39 -15.18
N MET A 220 -4.56 11.67 -16.22
CA MET A 220 -4.03 12.08 -17.52
C MET A 220 -3.27 13.41 -17.46
N ASP A 221 -3.74 14.37 -16.67
CA ASP A 221 -3.04 15.64 -16.44
C ASP A 221 -1.68 15.41 -15.76
N LEU A 222 -1.62 14.53 -14.75
CA LEU A 222 -0.38 14.12 -14.09
C LEU A 222 0.57 13.39 -15.05
N LEU A 223 0.08 12.45 -15.85
CA LEU A 223 0.87 11.74 -16.87
C LEU A 223 1.53 12.75 -17.82
N GLU A 224 0.75 13.66 -18.39
CA GLU A 224 1.29 14.69 -19.28
C GLU A 224 2.29 15.63 -18.59
N GLN A 225 2.10 15.92 -17.30
CA GLN A 225 3.02 16.73 -16.53
C GLN A 225 4.38 16.03 -16.39
N ILE A 226 4.37 14.75 -16.01
CA ILE A 226 5.59 13.93 -15.88
C ILE A 226 6.33 13.86 -17.23
N LEU A 227 5.62 13.62 -18.33
CA LEU A 227 6.23 13.51 -19.67
C LEU A 227 6.83 14.82 -20.18
N LYS A 228 6.32 15.97 -19.73
CA LYS A 228 6.82 17.30 -20.11
C LYS A 228 7.99 17.77 -19.22
N ASP A 229 8.31 17.05 -18.15
CA ASP A 229 9.44 17.38 -17.29
C ASP A 229 10.72 16.71 -17.81
N ASP A 230 11.60 17.55 -18.39
CA ASP A 230 12.90 17.12 -18.90
C ASP A 230 13.81 16.48 -17.82
N ALA A 231 13.54 16.68 -16.54
CA ALA A 231 14.30 16.06 -15.44
C ALA A 231 14.00 14.56 -15.26
N ILE A 232 12.88 14.06 -15.79
CA ILE A 232 12.38 12.69 -15.60
C ILE A 232 12.67 11.81 -16.84
N GLN A 233 13.16 12.39 -17.93
CA GLN A 233 13.41 11.66 -19.17
C GLN A 233 14.56 10.64 -19.01
N HIS A 234 14.24 9.36 -19.19
CA HIS A 234 15.13 8.25 -18.89
C HIS A 234 14.97 7.09 -19.88
N THR A 235 16.10 6.55 -20.35
CA THR A 235 16.08 5.25 -21.03
C THR A 235 16.06 4.12 -20.01
N ILE A 236 15.03 3.28 -20.09
CA ILE A 236 14.77 2.18 -19.19
C ILE A 236 15.18 0.85 -19.85
N ARG A 237 15.87 -0.03 -19.10
CA ARG A 237 16.17 -1.38 -19.57
C ARG A 237 14.99 -2.31 -19.34
N HIS A 238 14.41 -2.80 -20.42
CA HIS A 238 13.32 -3.78 -20.43
C HIS A 238 13.80 -5.13 -20.97
N PRO A 239 13.18 -6.28 -20.61
CA PRO A 239 13.55 -7.59 -21.18
C PRO A 239 13.51 -7.66 -22.71
N SER A 240 12.65 -6.86 -23.35
CA SER A 240 12.54 -6.78 -24.82
C SER A 240 13.48 -5.77 -25.48
N GLY A 241 14.22 -4.96 -24.70
CA GLY A 241 15.10 -3.90 -25.21
C GLY A 241 15.14 -2.68 -24.32
N GLU A 242 15.82 -1.62 -24.76
CA GLU A 242 15.72 -0.32 -24.09
C GLU A 242 14.42 0.38 -24.54
N ILE A 243 13.63 0.85 -23.58
CA ILE A 243 12.40 1.62 -23.82
C ILE A 243 12.55 3.02 -23.22
N THR A 244 11.71 3.95 -23.67
CA THR A 244 11.63 5.30 -23.08
C THR A 244 10.75 5.30 -21.83
N GLU A 245 10.94 6.29 -20.97
CA GLU A 245 10.03 6.58 -19.85
C GLU A 245 8.59 6.77 -20.34
N VAL A 246 8.39 7.41 -21.49
CA VAL A 246 7.08 7.60 -22.11
C VAL A 246 6.43 6.25 -22.40
N ARG A 247 7.19 5.32 -23.02
CA ARG A 247 6.67 3.98 -23.31
C ARG A 247 6.32 3.23 -22.04
N HIS A 248 7.10 3.38 -20.97
CA HIS A 248 6.81 2.77 -19.68
C HIS A 248 5.55 3.34 -19.03
N LEU A 249 5.40 4.66 -18.97
CA LEU A 249 4.27 5.33 -18.31
C LEU A 249 2.94 5.14 -19.05
N LEU A 250 2.98 4.85 -20.35
CA LEU A 250 1.78 4.50 -21.13
C LEU A 250 1.21 3.13 -20.75
N ASP A 251 1.94 2.31 -19.98
CA ASP A 251 1.44 1.06 -19.44
C ASP A 251 0.32 1.30 -18.40
N ALA A 252 0.38 2.39 -17.62
CA ALA A 252 -0.65 2.74 -16.65
C ALA A 252 -2.07 2.90 -17.24
N PRO A 253 -2.31 3.80 -18.23
CA PRO A 253 -3.63 3.89 -18.86
C PRO A 253 -4.00 2.64 -19.67
N ALA A 254 -3.02 1.89 -20.18
CA ALA A 254 -3.25 0.66 -20.92
C ALA A 254 -3.73 -0.48 -20.02
N GLY A 255 -3.08 -0.66 -18.87
CA GLY A 255 -3.47 -1.59 -17.81
C GLY A 255 -4.87 -1.25 -17.30
N ALA A 256 -5.13 0.03 -17.02
CA ALA A 256 -6.44 0.50 -16.59
C ALA A 256 -7.56 0.15 -17.58
N ALA A 257 -7.31 0.30 -18.88
CA ALA A 257 -8.27 -0.03 -19.95
C ALA A 257 -8.33 -1.52 -20.32
N SER A 258 -7.48 -2.36 -19.72
CA SER A 258 -7.40 -3.79 -20.04
C SER A 258 -8.43 -4.61 -19.27
N ASP A 259 -8.61 -5.87 -19.68
CA ASP A 259 -9.42 -6.84 -18.94
C ASP A 259 -8.72 -7.36 -17.66
N PHE A 260 -7.50 -6.88 -17.34
CA PHE A 260 -6.74 -7.27 -16.16
C PHE A 260 -6.87 -6.22 -15.07
N TRP A 261 -7.36 -6.63 -13.91
CA TRP A 261 -7.52 -5.77 -12.75
C TRP A 261 -6.28 -5.81 -11.84
N PRO A 262 -5.90 -4.67 -11.23
CA PRO A 262 -4.83 -4.62 -10.25
C PRO A 262 -5.07 -5.59 -9.09
N THR A 263 -4.05 -6.40 -8.82
CA THR A 263 -4.04 -7.37 -7.70
C THR A 263 -3.69 -6.74 -6.34
N ILE A 264 -3.50 -5.41 -6.32
CA ILE A 264 -3.20 -4.62 -5.14
C ILE A 264 -4.43 -3.77 -4.81
N PRO A 265 -4.85 -3.64 -3.54
CA PRO A 265 -4.31 -4.30 -2.34
C PRO A 265 -4.41 -5.82 -2.42
N ARG A 266 -3.36 -6.53 -1.97
CA ARG A 266 -3.32 -8.00 -2.00
C ARG A 266 -4.47 -8.62 -1.19
N TYR A 267 -4.84 -9.84 -1.57
CA TYR A 267 -5.87 -10.66 -0.91
C TYR A 267 -7.27 -10.06 -1.01
N TRP A 268 -7.52 -9.24 -2.02
CA TRP A 268 -8.80 -8.58 -2.19
C TRP A 268 -9.12 -8.35 -3.67
N GLU A 269 -10.17 -9.00 -4.14
CA GLU A 269 -10.75 -8.78 -5.46
C GLU A 269 -11.68 -7.57 -5.40
N TRP A 270 -11.10 -6.38 -5.25
CA TRP A 270 -11.83 -5.14 -4.94
C TRP A 270 -12.90 -4.78 -5.97
N HIS A 271 -12.60 -4.97 -7.25
CA HIS A 271 -13.52 -4.70 -8.35
C HIS A 271 -14.81 -5.53 -8.30
N GLU A 272 -14.70 -6.83 -7.97
CA GLU A 272 -15.84 -7.73 -7.79
C GLU A 272 -16.64 -7.37 -6.54
N GLU A 273 -15.98 -7.11 -5.41
CA GLU A 273 -16.66 -6.74 -4.15
C GLU A 273 -17.41 -5.42 -4.27
N LEU A 274 -16.82 -4.44 -4.95
CA LEU A 274 -17.37 -3.09 -5.09
C LEU A 274 -18.26 -2.91 -6.32
N GLU A 275 -18.46 -3.97 -7.12
CA GLU A 275 -19.16 -3.91 -8.42
C GLU A 275 -18.61 -2.77 -9.31
N TYR A 276 -17.30 -2.57 -9.26
CA TYR A 276 -16.62 -1.47 -9.94
C TYR A 276 -16.36 -1.84 -11.41
N ASP A 277 -16.71 -0.94 -12.32
CA ASP A 277 -16.50 -1.08 -13.75
C ASP A 277 -15.75 0.15 -14.28
N PHE A 278 -14.79 -0.07 -15.17
CA PHE A 278 -13.94 0.98 -15.72
C PHE A 278 -14.16 1.06 -17.22
N GLU A 279 -14.50 2.27 -17.69
CA GLU A 279 -14.56 2.60 -19.10
C GLU A 279 -13.67 3.82 -19.35
N LEU A 280 -12.69 3.64 -20.24
CA LEU A 280 -11.82 4.73 -20.66
C LEU A 280 -12.63 5.76 -21.48
N ALA A 281 -12.64 7.01 -21.04
CA ALA A 281 -13.36 8.07 -21.70
C ALA A 281 -12.74 8.40 -23.08
N ASP A 282 -13.59 8.67 -24.06
CA ASP A 282 -13.17 8.94 -25.44
C ASP A 282 -12.15 10.08 -25.56
N ASP A 283 -12.28 11.15 -24.76
CA ASP A 283 -11.37 12.29 -24.77
C ASP A 283 -10.02 11.95 -24.13
N VAL A 284 -10.01 11.16 -23.05
CA VAL A 284 -8.77 10.64 -22.45
C VAL A 284 -8.06 9.70 -23.43
N ALA A 285 -8.78 8.78 -24.07
CA ALA A 285 -8.25 7.92 -25.11
C ALA A 285 -7.65 8.71 -26.29
N GLN A 286 -8.26 9.84 -26.67
CA GLN A 286 -7.72 10.74 -27.70
C GLN A 286 -6.42 11.41 -27.25
N ARG A 287 -6.32 11.84 -25.99
CA ARG A 287 -5.08 12.41 -25.42
C ARG A 287 -3.95 11.39 -25.41
N ILE A 288 -4.23 10.15 -24.99
CA ILE A 288 -3.25 9.05 -25.03
C ILE A 288 -2.79 8.80 -26.47
N ARG A 289 -3.70 8.70 -27.44
CA ARG A 289 -3.36 8.56 -28.87
C ARG A 289 -2.53 9.71 -29.41
N ALA A 290 -2.71 10.93 -28.88
CA ALA A 290 -1.89 12.07 -29.27
C ALA A 290 -0.45 11.92 -28.76
N LEU A 291 -0.27 11.50 -27.50
CA LEU A 291 1.06 11.22 -26.93
C LEU A 291 1.79 10.11 -27.69
N VAL A 292 1.10 9.00 -27.98
CA VAL A 292 1.68 7.88 -28.74
C VAL A 292 2.24 8.36 -30.09
N ARG A 293 1.49 9.19 -30.83
CA ARG A 293 1.93 9.75 -32.11
C ARG A 293 3.03 10.79 -31.96
N GLU A 294 2.96 11.64 -30.94
CA GLU A 294 3.97 12.66 -30.67
C GLU A 294 5.35 12.04 -30.42
N HIS A 295 5.38 10.89 -29.75
CA HIS A 295 6.60 10.16 -29.43
C HIS A 295 6.95 9.05 -30.45
N GLY A 296 6.19 8.92 -31.54
CA GLY A 296 6.43 7.94 -32.61
C GLY A 296 6.26 6.48 -32.20
N ILE A 297 5.53 6.20 -31.12
CA ILE A 297 5.31 4.85 -30.58
C ILE A 297 4.36 4.05 -31.49
N ASP A 298 3.50 4.73 -32.25
CA ASP A 298 2.57 4.11 -33.20
C ASP A 298 3.26 3.40 -34.37
N GLU A 299 4.52 3.72 -34.67
CA GLU A 299 5.29 3.05 -35.75
C GLU A 299 5.51 1.56 -35.48
N ASP A 300 5.53 1.16 -34.21
CA ASP A 300 5.76 -0.22 -33.76
C ASP A 300 4.44 -0.96 -33.42
N LEU A 301 3.28 -0.31 -33.57
CA LEU A 301 1.96 -0.87 -33.26
C LEU A 301 1.21 -1.34 -34.53
N PRO A 302 0.21 -2.24 -34.39
CA PRO A 302 -0.70 -2.59 -35.47
C PRO A 302 -1.45 -1.38 -36.06
N GLU A 303 -1.91 -1.46 -37.33
CA GLU A 303 -2.66 -0.35 -37.95
C GLU A 303 -3.99 -0.03 -37.22
N ASP A 304 -4.58 -1.02 -36.56
CA ASP A 304 -5.83 -0.98 -35.82
C ASP A 304 -5.62 -1.11 -34.30
N TRP A 305 -4.49 -0.61 -33.80
CA TRP A 305 -4.14 -0.71 -32.39
C TRP A 305 -5.16 -0.01 -31.46
N GLU A 306 -5.40 -0.63 -30.31
CA GLU A 306 -6.21 -0.12 -29.21
C GLU A 306 -5.33 0.26 -28.01
N ILE A 307 -5.87 1.05 -27.07
CA ILE A 307 -5.10 1.51 -25.90
C ILE A 307 -4.49 0.35 -25.11
N THR A 308 -5.16 -0.80 -25.07
CA THR A 308 -4.66 -2.03 -24.43
C THR A 308 -3.42 -2.61 -25.10
N ASP A 309 -3.16 -2.33 -26.38
CA ASP A 309 -1.93 -2.78 -27.07
C ASP A 309 -0.67 -2.03 -26.58
N LEU A 310 -0.86 -1.00 -25.75
CA LEU A 310 0.24 -0.28 -25.10
C LEU A 310 0.74 -0.98 -23.81
N THR A 311 0.14 -2.08 -23.36
CA THR A 311 0.71 -2.86 -22.23
C THR A 311 2.10 -3.42 -22.59
N LEU A 312 3.04 -3.49 -21.64
CA LEU A 312 4.43 -3.96 -21.86
C LEU A 312 4.64 -5.48 -21.73
#